data_AF-A0ABC9W0N5-F1
#
_entry.id   AF-A0ABC9W0N5-F1
#
_cell.length_a   1.000
_cell.length_b   1.000
_cell.length_c   1.000
_cell.angle_alpha   90.00
_cell.angle_beta   90.00
_cell.angle_gamma   90.00
#
_symmetry.space_group_name_H-M   'P 1'
#
loop_
_entity.id
_entity.type
_entity.pdbx_description
1 polymer ?
#
loop_
_entity_poly.entity_id
_entity_poly.type
_entity_poly.pdbx_seq_one_letter_code
_entity_poly.pdbx_strand_id
1 'polypeptide(L)'
;MYAQGLPGLVVLLLVTSLPAGHPAPPASPPALRSSLGSPSSCHLSRTESELRCRVPGGKLCSDRGRCECGVCICQVTESGKYYGPLCECHDWVCEIYDGKICAGKEAATVREA
;
A
#
# COMPACT_ATOMS: atom_id res chain seq x y z
N MET A 1 75.69 37.40 -17.72
CA MET A 1 75.39 36.07 -18.25
C MET A 1 73.89 35.88 -18.22
N TYR A 2 73.34 35.52 -19.38
CA TYR A 2 71.93 35.38 -19.71
C TYR A 2 71.22 34.46 -18.71
N ALA A 3 70.11 34.91 -18.11
CA ALA A 3 69.19 34.02 -17.40
C ALA A 3 67.77 34.36 -17.84
N GLN A 4 67.29 33.56 -18.78
CA GLN A 4 65.96 33.61 -19.36
C GLN A 4 64.96 33.29 -18.25
N GLY A 5 64.27 34.32 -17.74
CA GLY A 5 63.25 34.20 -16.71
C GLY A 5 61.95 33.67 -17.31
N LEU A 6 61.52 32.51 -16.82
CA LEU A 6 60.35 31.71 -17.17
C LEU A 6 59.05 32.54 -17.30
N PRO A 7 58.54 32.86 -18.51
CA PRO A 7 57.21 33.45 -18.66
C PRO A 7 56.11 32.38 -18.70
N GLY A 8 56.47 31.10 -18.92
CA GLY A 8 55.51 30.02 -19.15
C GLY A 8 54.76 29.56 -17.89
N LEU A 9 55.39 29.58 -16.72
CA LEU A 9 54.78 29.04 -15.50
C LEU A 9 53.67 29.94 -14.95
N VAL A 10 53.79 31.26 -15.14
CA VAL A 10 52.79 32.25 -14.69
C VAL A 10 51.50 32.12 -15.50
N VAL A 11 51.60 31.82 -16.80
CA VAL A 11 50.43 31.65 -17.68
C VAL A 11 49.64 30.39 -17.33
N LEU A 12 50.30 29.27 -17.01
CA LEU A 12 49.60 28.03 -16.62
C LEU A 12 48.81 28.17 -15.30
N LEU A 13 49.29 28.98 -14.36
CA LEU A 13 48.62 29.17 -13.05
C LEU A 13 47.34 30.02 -13.14
N LEU A 14 47.19 30.85 -14.18
CA LEU A 14 46.00 31.69 -14.36
C LEU A 14 44.81 30.92 -14.95
N VAL A 15 45.04 29.79 -15.62
CA VAL A 15 43.98 29.02 -16.31
C VAL A 15 43.24 28.05 -15.37
N THR A 16 43.78 27.77 -14.18
CA THR A 16 43.22 26.79 -13.23
C THR A 16 42.26 27.40 -12.20
N SER A 17 42.08 28.72 -12.20
CA SER A 17 41.26 29.44 -11.22
C SER A 17 39.84 29.77 -11.69
N LEU A 18 39.39 29.26 -12.84
CA LEU A 18 37.97 29.30 -13.22
C LEU A 18 37.20 28.22 -12.45
N PRO A 19 36.31 28.55 -11.49
CA PRO A 19 35.47 27.55 -10.87
C PRO A 19 34.51 27.01 -11.94
N ALA A 20 34.58 25.69 -12.17
CA ALA A 20 33.55 24.98 -12.93
C ALA A 20 32.23 25.13 -12.18
N GLY A 21 31.38 26.05 -12.65
CA GLY A 21 30.03 26.25 -12.15
C GLY A 21 29.26 24.93 -12.29
N HIS A 22 28.96 24.30 -11.16
CA HIS A 22 28.10 23.13 -11.16
C HIS A 22 26.66 23.58 -11.42
N PRO A 23 25.91 22.92 -12.31
CA PRO A 23 24.51 23.23 -12.50
C PRO A 23 23.75 22.95 -11.19
N ALA A 24 22.93 23.93 -10.77
CA ALA A 24 22.06 23.77 -9.61
C ALA A 24 21.07 22.60 -9.85
N PRO A 25 20.80 21.75 -8.85
CA PRO A 25 19.77 20.73 -8.97
C PRO A 25 18.39 21.42 -9.15
N PRO A 26 17.46 20.81 -9.91
CA PRO A 26 16.13 21.38 -10.07
C PRO A 26 15.45 21.49 -8.71
N ALA A 27 14.94 22.68 -8.38
CA ALA A 27 14.12 22.92 -7.21
C ALA A 27 12.94 21.94 -7.25
N SER A 28 12.87 21.04 -6.26
CA SER A 28 11.68 20.22 -6.06
C SER A 28 10.47 21.14 -5.82
N PRO A 29 9.30 20.82 -6.37
CA PRO A 29 8.09 21.57 -6.05
C PRO A 29 7.85 21.52 -4.53
N PRO A 30 7.26 22.56 -3.93
CA PRO A 30 6.85 22.49 -2.54
C PRO A 30 5.93 21.28 -2.42
N ALA A 31 6.33 20.32 -1.60
CA ALA A 31 5.43 19.26 -1.19
C ALA A 31 4.19 19.98 -0.65
N LEU A 32 3.06 19.90 -1.37
CA LEU A 32 1.78 20.14 -0.75
C LEU A 32 1.84 19.31 0.53
N ARG A 33 1.65 19.95 1.68
CA ARG A 33 1.34 19.26 2.92
C ARG A 33 0.10 18.43 2.61
N SER A 34 0.32 17.23 2.10
CA SER A 34 -0.61 16.15 2.25
C SER A 34 -0.68 16.04 3.75
N SER A 35 -1.74 16.58 4.33
CA SER A 35 -2.33 16.00 5.52
C SER A 35 -2.63 14.56 5.14
N LEU A 36 -1.57 13.75 5.11
CA LEU A 36 -1.61 12.32 5.17
C LEU A 36 -2.37 12.10 6.46
N GLY A 37 -3.66 11.82 6.32
CA GLY A 37 -4.51 11.50 7.44
C GLY A 37 -3.73 10.50 8.27
N SER A 38 -3.47 10.88 9.52
CA SER A 38 -3.10 9.91 10.55
C SER A 38 -4.01 8.69 10.38
N PRO A 39 -3.51 7.46 10.63
CA PRO A 39 -4.30 6.24 10.51
C PRO A 39 -5.67 6.53 11.11
N SER A 40 -6.69 6.42 10.28
CA SER A 40 -8.04 6.95 10.50
C SER A 40 -8.49 6.58 11.89
N SER A 41 -8.39 7.52 12.82
CA SER A 41 -8.96 7.34 14.15
C SER A 41 -10.43 7.07 13.93
N CYS A 42 -10.87 5.87 14.30
CA CYS A 42 -12.25 5.49 14.09
C CYS A 42 -13.14 6.47 14.86
N HIS A 43 -14.02 7.18 14.17
CA HIS A 43 -14.93 8.14 14.80
C HIS A 43 -16.12 7.44 15.49
N LEU A 44 -16.27 6.12 15.30
CA LEU A 44 -17.33 5.34 15.94
C LEU A 44 -16.91 4.91 17.34
N SER A 45 -17.88 4.90 18.26
CA SER A 45 -17.76 4.11 19.47
C SER A 45 -17.53 2.63 19.14
N ARG A 46 -16.87 1.88 20.03
CA ARG A 46 -16.77 0.42 19.94
C ARG A 46 -18.15 -0.23 19.76
N THR A 47 -19.15 0.26 20.49
CA THR A 47 -20.52 -0.27 20.41
C THR A 47 -21.17 0.02 19.06
N GLU A 48 -20.97 1.21 18.50
CA GLU A 48 -21.47 1.54 17.15
C GLU A 48 -20.79 0.74 16.06
N SER A 49 -19.47 0.55 16.18
CA SER A 49 -18.70 -0.34 15.31
C SER A 49 -19.27 -1.76 15.35
N GLU A 50 -19.43 -2.32 16.54
CA GLU A 50 -19.98 -3.67 16.72
C GLU A 50 -21.42 -3.79 16.19
N LEU A 51 -22.27 -2.78 16.37
CA LEU A 51 -23.62 -2.75 15.82
C LEU A 51 -23.65 -2.89 14.28
N ARG A 52 -22.73 -2.23 13.57
CA ARG A 52 -22.61 -2.32 12.11
C ARG A 52 -22.15 -3.69 11.62
N CYS A 53 -21.36 -4.39 12.42
CA CYS A 53 -20.82 -5.70 12.10
C CYS A 53 -21.70 -6.88 12.57
N ARG A 54 -22.86 -6.62 13.20
CA ARG A 54 -23.67 -7.66 13.83
C ARG A 54 -24.64 -8.27 12.84
N VAL A 55 -24.58 -9.60 12.69
CA VAL A 55 -25.59 -10.36 11.95
C VAL A 55 -26.91 -10.33 12.75
N PRO A 56 -28.09 -10.11 12.12
CA PRO A 56 -29.38 -10.20 12.80
C PRO A 56 -29.55 -11.55 13.50
N GLY A 57 -29.73 -11.54 14.82
CA GLY A 57 -29.82 -12.75 15.64
C GLY A 57 -28.53 -13.58 15.74
N GLY A 58 -27.41 -13.07 15.19
CA GLY A 58 -26.16 -13.81 15.07
C GLY A 58 -24.96 -13.14 15.75
N LYS A 59 -23.77 -13.63 15.40
CA LYS A 59 -22.48 -13.13 15.88
C LYS A 59 -21.96 -11.97 15.02
N LEU A 60 -20.94 -11.27 15.52
CA LEU A 60 -20.20 -10.27 14.76
C LEU A 60 -19.48 -10.92 13.59
N CYS A 61 -19.60 -10.35 12.39
CA CYS A 61 -18.92 -10.84 11.18
C CYS A 61 -19.08 -12.35 10.96
N SER A 62 -20.25 -12.90 11.28
CA SER A 62 -20.54 -14.34 11.22
C SER A 62 -19.55 -15.23 11.98
N ASP A 63 -18.79 -14.70 12.96
CA ASP A 63 -17.67 -15.36 13.65
C ASP A 63 -16.50 -15.75 12.72
N ARG A 64 -16.42 -15.10 11.56
CA ARG A 64 -15.48 -15.41 10.47
C ARG A 64 -14.60 -14.21 10.09
N GLY A 65 -14.49 -13.25 11.01
CA GLY A 65 -13.72 -12.02 10.82
C GLY A 65 -13.65 -11.18 12.09
N ARG A 66 -12.91 -10.07 12.00
CA ARG A 66 -12.81 -9.06 13.06
C ARG A 66 -13.56 -7.80 12.63
N CYS A 67 -14.26 -7.16 13.56
CA CYS A 67 -14.91 -5.88 13.29
C CYS A 67 -13.93 -4.72 13.56
N GLU A 68 -13.61 -3.94 12.54
CA GLU A 68 -12.76 -2.77 12.63
C GLU A 68 -13.52 -1.56 12.08
N CYS A 69 -13.84 -0.60 12.95
CA CYS A 69 -14.57 0.62 12.61
C CYS A 69 -15.89 0.41 11.85
N GLY A 70 -16.65 -0.61 12.23
CA GLY A 70 -17.92 -0.96 11.60
C GLY A 70 -17.80 -1.70 10.27
N VAL A 71 -16.59 -2.18 9.94
CA VAL A 71 -16.32 -3.01 8.75
C VAL A 71 -15.77 -4.36 9.19
N CYS A 72 -16.29 -5.43 8.62
CA CYS A 72 -15.77 -6.77 8.87
C CYS A 72 -14.52 -7.05 8.03
N ILE A 73 -13.41 -7.33 8.73
CA ILE A 73 -12.16 -7.82 8.15
C ILE A 73 -12.20 -9.35 8.20
N CYS A 74 -12.55 -9.97 7.07
CA CYS A 74 -12.77 -11.41 6.98
C CYS A 74 -11.48 -12.23 7.06
N GLN A 75 -11.59 -13.38 7.72
CA GLN A 75 -10.46 -14.28 7.93
C GLN A 75 -10.08 -15.02 6.64
N VAL A 76 -8.78 -15.31 6.51
CA VAL A 76 -8.23 -16.24 5.53
C VAL A 76 -7.80 -17.50 6.27
N THR A 77 -8.21 -18.66 5.74
CA THR A 77 -7.95 -19.99 6.28
C THR A 77 -7.24 -20.84 5.24
N GLU A 78 -6.80 -22.05 5.61
CA GLU A 78 -6.24 -23.02 4.65
C GLU A 78 -7.22 -23.39 3.54
N SER A 79 -8.51 -23.49 3.86
CA SER A 79 -9.57 -23.82 2.88
C SER A 79 -9.92 -22.65 1.94
N GLY A 80 -9.54 -21.42 2.28
CA GLY A 80 -9.82 -20.22 1.49
C GLY A 80 -10.13 -18.98 2.35
N LYS A 81 -10.62 -17.91 1.70
CA LYS A 81 -10.99 -16.63 2.32
C LYS A 81 -12.50 -16.42 2.47
N TYR A 82 -12.96 -15.91 3.61
CA TYR A 82 -14.36 -15.50 3.74
C TYR A 82 -14.64 -14.15 3.05
N TYR A 83 -15.86 -13.99 2.55
CA TYR A 83 -16.31 -12.81 1.79
C TYR A 83 -17.66 -12.29 2.26
N GLY A 84 -18.04 -11.11 1.78
CA GLY A 84 -19.29 -10.43 2.11
C GLY A 84 -19.14 -9.40 3.23
N PRO A 85 -20.10 -8.46 3.37
CA PRO A 85 -20.06 -7.40 4.37
C PRO A 85 -20.01 -7.90 5.80
N LEU A 86 -20.49 -9.12 6.07
CA LEU A 86 -20.51 -9.76 7.38
C LEU A 86 -19.77 -11.11 7.36
N CYS A 87 -18.86 -11.33 6.40
CA CYS A 87 -18.11 -12.58 6.22
C CYS A 87 -19.01 -13.82 6.15
N GLU A 88 -20.17 -13.68 5.51
CA GLU A 88 -21.19 -14.71 5.40
C GLU A 88 -20.93 -15.73 4.29
N CYS A 89 -20.12 -15.36 3.30
CA CYS A 89 -19.84 -16.15 2.11
C CYS A 89 -18.46 -16.83 2.18
N HIS A 90 -18.36 -17.99 1.54
CA HIS A 90 -17.13 -18.71 1.24
C HIS A 90 -17.37 -19.59 0.02
N ASP A 91 -16.30 -20.08 -0.58
CA ASP A 91 -16.34 -20.71 -1.89
C ASP A 91 -15.70 -22.11 -1.93
N TRP A 92 -15.20 -22.60 -0.79
CA TRP A 92 -14.71 -23.97 -0.61
C TRP A 92 -15.76 -25.01 -0.24
N VAL A 93 -17.04 -24.61 -0.09
CA VAL A 93 -18.15 -25.54 0.10
C VAL A 93 -19.15 -25.33 -1.03
N CYS A 94 -18.93 -26.05 -2.12
CA CYS A 94 -19.92 -26.27 -3.16
C CYS A 94 -20.39 -27.72 -3.13
N GLU A 95 -21.53 -27.99 -3.76
CA GLU A 95 -21.94 -29.34 -4.13
C GLU A 95 -20.82 -30.08 -4.88
N ILE A 96 -20.71 -31.39 -4.60
CA ILE A 96 -19.74 -32.27 -5.25
C ILE A 96 -20.45 -32.92 -6.43
N TYR A 97 -19.87 -32.75 -7.62
CA TYR A 97 -20.31 -33.45 -8.83
C TYR A 97 -19.13 -34.25 -9.39
N ASP A 98 -19.33 -35.55 -9.62
CA ASP A 98 -18.31 -36.44 -10.17
C ASP A 98 -16.98 -36.42 -9.37
N GLY A 99 -17.08 -36.40 -8.03
CA GLY A 99 -15.94 -36.35 -7.12
C GLY A 99 -15.19 -35.01 -7.08
N LYS A 100 -15.70 -33.97 -7.75
CA LYS A 100 -15.08 -32.63 -7.80
C LYS A 100 -15.96 -31.57 -7.13
N ILE A 101 -15.37 -30.77 -6.25
CA ILE A 101 -16.02 -29.60 -5.62
C ILE A 101 -16.25 -28.54 -6.70
N CYS A 102 -17.45 -27.94 -6.74
CA CYS A 102 -17.86 -26.97 -7.76
C CYS A 102 -17.64 -27.49 -9.21
N ALA A 103 -17.78 -28.81 -9.43
CA ALA A 103 -17.48 -29.48 -10.71
C ALA A 103 -16.06 -29.25 -11.24
N GLY A 104 -15.08 -29.00 -10.35
CA GLY A 104 -13.68 -28.79 -10.70
C GLY A 104 -13.38 -27.39 -11.25
N LYS A 105 -14.32 -26.45 -11.13
CA LYS A 105 -14.05 -25.04 -11.33
C LYS A 105 -13.54 -24.53 -10.00
N GLU A 106 -12.27 -24.10 -9.95
CA GLU A 106 -11.80 -23.26 -8.85
C GLU A 106 -12.85 -22.16 -8.67
N ALA A 107 -13.39 -22.07 -7.46
CA ALA A 107 -14.32 -21.04 -7.10
C ALA A 107 -13.85 -19.72 -7.68
N ALA A 108 -14.71 -19.13 -8.52
CA ALA A 108 -14.33 -18.08 -9.45
C ALA A 108 -13.40 -17.07 -8.79
N THR A 109 -12.13 -17.06 -9.20
CA THR A 109 -11.27 -15.90 -9.06
C THR A 109 -12.09 -14.75 -9.59
N VAL A 110 -12.51 -13.83 -8.71
CA VAL A 110 -13.24 -12.62 -9.07
C VAL A 110 -12.41 -11.98 -10.18
N ARG A 111 -12.89 -12.08 -11.42
CA ARG A 111 -12.34 -11.30 -12.53
C ARG A 111 -12.70 -9.87 -12.17
N GLU A 112 -11.72 -9.11 -11.69
CA GLU A 112 -11.81 -7.66 -11.67
C GLU A 112 -12.16 -7.22 -13.11
N ALA A 113 -13.33 -6.59 -13.25
CA ALA A 113 -13.79 -5.97 -14.48
C ALA A 113 -13.31 -4.52 -14.53
#